data_AF-A0A1Y5HSJ7-F1
#
_entry.id   AF-A0A1Y5HSJ7-F1
#
_cell.length_a   1.000
_cell.length_b   1.000
_cell.length_c   1.000
_cell.angle_alpha   90.00
_cell.angle_beta   90.00
_cell.angle_gamma   90.00
#
_symmetry.space_group_name_H-M   'P 1'
#
loop_
_entity.id
_entity.type
_entity.pdbx_description
1 polymer ?
#
loop_
_entity_poly.entity_id
_entity_poly.type
_entity_poly.pdbx_seq_one_letter_code
_entity_poly.pdbx_strand_id
1 'polypeptide(L)'
;MTVAGAFANDLGISNPLFKSQPCTSAQESCLSAATGNNKNGVELNQAQLNLVVDFNRNLAPLKARDLDSKNAIEGRELFYKTGCNQCHNPSFKTQKSERLPHLSNQTIWPYSDFLLHDLGSKLSDNRPDFKASGSEWRTPPLWGIGLRDKVNGSQALLHDGRASTIEEAILWHGGEAKSIKNSFIELDKNDREKLIVFVKSI
;
A
#
# COMPACT_ATOMS: atom_id res chain seq x y z
N MET A 1 3.97 -0.35 -9.72
CA MET A 1 3.21 -1.30 -10.57
C MET A 1 2.13 -0.55 -11.33
N THR A 2 2.07 -0.68 -12.66
CA THR A 2 1.03 -0.07 -13.50
C THR A 2 -0.06 -1.11 -13.80
N VAL A 3 -1.32 -0.68 -13.98
CA VAL A 3 -2.46 -1.57 -14.30
C VAL A 3 -2.14 -2.51 -15.47
N ALA A 4 -1.49 -1.99 -16.51
CA ALA A 4 -1.07 -2.77 -17.67
C ALA A 4 -0.03 -3.87 -17.33
N GLY A 5 0.89 -3.58 -16.41
CA GLY A 5 1.88 -4.56 -15.95
C GLY A 5 1.25 -5.66 -15.10
N ALA A 6 0.25 -5.33 -14.27
CA ALA A 6 -0.50 -6.32 -13.50
C ALA A 6 -1.30 -7.26 -14.40
N PHE A 7 -1.97 -6.74 -15.43
CA PHE A 7 -2.61 -7.58 -16.45
C PHE A 7 -1.62 -8.55 -17.08
N ALA A 8 -0.44 -8.07 -17.50
CA ALA A 8 0.53 -8.90 -18.18
C ALA A 8 1.19 -9.96 -17.27
N ASN A 9 1.67 -9.55 -16.08
CA ASN A 9 2.53 -10.39 -15.26
C ASN A 9 1.77 -11.20 -14.19
N ASP A 10 0.62 -10.70 -13.73
CA ASP A 10 -0.14 -11.36 -12.65
C ASP A 10 -1.31 -12.18 -13.22
N LEU A 11 -1.95 -11.68 -14.28
CA LEU A 11 -3.13 -12.32 -14.89
C LEU A 11 -2.84 -12.99 -16.24
N GLY A 12 -1.68 -12.75 -16.86
CA GLY A 12 -1.36 -13.28 -18.19
C GLY A 12 -2.21 -12.68 -19.33
N ILE A 13 -2.74 -11.48 -19.15
CA ILE A 13 -3.59 -10.79 -20.13
C ILE A 13 -2.76 -9.75 -20.88
N SER A 14 -2.60 -9.98 -22.18
CA SER A 14 -1.92 -9.05 -23.08
C SER A 14 -2.71 -7.75 -23.29
N ASN A 15 -2.01 -6.64 -23.51
CA ASN A 15 -2.58 -5.30 -23.64
C ASN A 15 -1.69 -4.38 -24.52
N PRO A 16 -2.10 -3.14 -24.85
CA PRO A 16 -1.36 -2.31 -25.81
C PRO A 16 0.08 -1.98 -25.41
N LEU A 17 0.40 -2.02 -24.11
CA LEU A 17 1.76 -1.80 -23.59
C LEU A 17 2.56 -3.11 -23.47
N PHE A 18 1.89 -4.25 -23.26
CA PHE A 18 2.50 -5.57 -23.11
C PHE A 18 1.78 -6.56 -24.04
N LYS A 19 2.21 -6.63 -25.30
CA LYS A 19 1.52 -7.38 -26.35
C LYS A 19 1.82 -8.88 -26.34
N SER A 20 2.93 -9.27 -25.72
CA SER A 20 3.38 -10.66 -25.66
C SER A 20 2.83 -11.34 -24.41
N GLN A 21 2.57 -12.64 -24.51
CA GLN A 21 2.32 -13.49 -23.35
C GLN A 21 3.56 -13.52 -22.43
N PRO A 22 3.39 -13.66 -21.10
CA PRO A 22 4.50 -13.65 -20.13
C PRO A 22 5.27 -14.99 -20.13
N CYS A 23 5.58 -15.52 -21.31
CA CYS A 23 6.33 -16.75 -21.52
C CYS A 23 7.79 -16.42 -21.85
N THR A 24 8.72 -17.19 -21.31
CA THR A 24 10.12 -17.21 -21.77
C THR A 24 10.25 -18.02 -23.07
N SER A 25 11.35 -17.83 -23.80
CA SER A 25 11.64 -18.60 -25.02
C SER A 25 11.74 -20.11 -24.78
N ALA A 26 12.05 -20.54 -23.55
CA ALA A 26 12.11 -21.94 -23.17
C ALA A 26 10.73 -22.59 -22.96
N GLN A 27 9.66 -21.79 -22.88
CA GLN A 27 8.30 -22.28 -22.60
C GLN A 27 7.51 -22.45 -23.90
N GLU A 28 7.91 -23.39 -24.75
CA GLU A 28 7.28 -23.66 -26.05
C GLU A 28 5.77 -23.91 -25.95
N SER A 29 5.33 -24.68 -24.94
CA SER A 29 3.91 -24.95 -24.71
C SER A 29 3.11 -23.67 -24.42
N CYS A 30 3.66 -22.77 -23.62
CA CYS A 30 3.08 -21.46 -23.30
C CYS A 30 3.00 -20.57 -24.56
N LEU A 31 4.08 -20.53 -25.35
CA LEU A 31 4.13 -19.76 -26.59
C LEU A 31 3.16 -20.28 -27.67
N SER A 32 2.91 -21.59 -27.68
CA SER A 32 1.98 -22.24 -28.61
C SER A 32 0.52 -22.28 -28.13
N ALA A 33 0.27 -21.89 -26.88
CA ALA A 33 -1.07 -21.91 -26.30
C ALA A 33 -2.00 -20.94 -27.04
N ALA A 34 -3.29 -21.28 -27.10
CA ALA A 34 -4.29 -20.39 -27.64
C ALA A 34 -4.34 -19.09 -26.80
N THR A 35 -4.45 -17.95 -27.47
CA THR A 35 -4.57 -16.63 -26.83
C THR A 35 -5.97 -16.06 -27.05
N GLY A 36 -6.42 -15.18 -26.15
CA GLY A 36 -7.65 -14.42 -26.35
C GLY A 36 -7.46 -13.17 -27.25
N ASN A 37 -6.38 -13.10 -28.03
CA ASN A 37 -6.02 -11.91 -28.79
C ASN A 37 -7.12 -11.53 -29.80
N ASN A 38 -7.52 -10.26 -29.76
CA ASN A 38 -8.43 -9.71 -30.75
C ASN A 38 -7.69 -9.31 -32.05
N LYS A 39 -8.40 -8.70 -33.01
CA LYS A 39 -7.86 -8.24 -34.30
C LYS A 39 -6.64 -7.31 -34.22
N ASN A 40 -6.39 -6.69 -33.07
CA ASN A 40 -5.24 -5.81 -32.83
C ASN A 40 -4.06 -6.56 -32.15
N GLY A 41 -4.15 -7.87 -31.98
CA GLY A 41 -3.10 -8.71 -31.41
C GLY A 41 -2.93 -8.61 -29.89
N VAL A 42 -3.98 -8.21 -29.17
CA VAL A 42 -4.01 -8.13 -27.69
C VAL A 42 -5.36 -8.60 -27.16
N GLU A 43 -5.40 -9.14 -25.94
CA GLU A 43 -6.61 -9.58 -25.26
C GLU A 43 -7.44 -8.40 -24.74
N LEU A 44 -6.79 -7.48 -24.05
CA LEU A 44 -7.41 -6.30 -23.47
C LEU A 44 -7.06 -5.06 -24.31
N ASN A 45 -8.06 -4.40 -24.88
CA ASN A 45 -7.83 -3.23 -25.74
C ASN A 45 -7.60 -1.93 -24.95
N GLN A 46 -7.19 -0.85 -25.63
CA GLN A 46 -6.88 0.42 -24.96
C GLN A 46 -8.07 1.02 -24.19
N ALA A 47 -9.29 0.90 -24.70
CA ALA A 47 -10.47 1.43 -24.03
C ALA A 47 -10.74 0.69 -22.71
N GLN A 48 -10.64 -0.64 -22.72
CA GLN A 48 -10.74 -1.46 -21.51
C GLN A 48 -9.62 -1.15 -20.51
N LEU A 49 -8.39 -0.95 -20.99
CA LEU A 49 -7.26 -0.57 -20.13
C LEU A 49 -7.53 0.77 -19.45
N ASN A 50 -8.01 1.76 -20.20
CA ASN A 50 -8.36 3.07 -19.67
C ASN A 50 -9.47 2.98 -18.61
N LEU A 51 -10.51 2.17 -18.85
CA LEU A 51 -11.58 1.97 -17.86
C LEU A 51 -11.06 1.46 -16.52
N VAL A 52 -10.15 0.48 -16.53
CA VAL A 52 -9.58 -0.07 -15.29
C VAL A 52 -8.62 0.92 -14.62
N VAL A 53 -7.82 1.65 -15.41
CA VAL A 53 -6.95 2.73 -14.90
C VAL A 53 -7.79 3.82 -14.23
N ASP A 54 -8.86 4.26 -14.89
CA ASP A 54 -9.71 5.33 -14.39
C ASP A 54 -10.53 4.86 -13.19
N PHE A 55 -11.03 3.61 -13.18
CA PHE A 55 -11.66 3.04 -12.00
C PHE A 55 -10.72 3.07 -10.78
N ASN A 56 -9.51 2.49 -10.90
CA ASN A 56 -8.55 2.45 -9.80
C ASN A 56 -8.15 3.85 -9.31
N ARG A 57 -8.01 4.81 -10.23
CA ARG A 57 -7.64 6.18 -9.88
C ARG A 57 -8.76 6.93 -9.15
N ASN A 58 -10.02 6.54 -9.37
CA ASN A 58 -11.20 7.20 -8.79
C ASN A 58 -11.76 6.48 -7.56
N LEU A 59 -11.12 5.40 -7.10
CA LEU A 59 -11.47 4.77 -5.82
C LEU A 59 -11.09 5.70 -4.67
N ALA A 60 -12.11 6.16 -3.93
CA ALA A 60 -11.92 6.94 -2.73
C ALA A 60 -11.43 6.05 -1.57
N PRO A 61 -10.59 6.58 -0.66
CA PRO A 61 -10.25 5.87 0.57
C PRO A 61 -11.47 5.74 1.48
N LEU A 62 -11.41 4.76 2.38
CA LEU A 62 -12.43 4.61 3.42
C LEU A 62 -12.41 5.82 4.35
N LYS A 63 -13.59 6.27 4.77
CA LYS A 63 -13.72 7.37 5.72
C LYS A 63 -13.12 6.96 7.07
N ALA A 64 -12.30 7.85 7.64
CA ALA A 64 -11.86 7.76 9.03
C ALA A 64 -13.05 7.83 10.00
N ARG A 65 -12.91 7.24 11.18
CA ARG A 65 -13.99 7.05 12.16
C ARG A 65 -13.49 7.32 13.59
N ASP A 66 -14.38 7.84 14.43
CA ASP A 66 -14.15 8.00 15.88
C ASP A 66 -12.91 8.85 16.25
N LEU A 67 -12.51 9.77 15.37
CA LEU A 67 -11.33 10.65 15.55
C LEU A 67 -11.51 11.72 16.65
N ASP A 68 -12.75 12.01 17.03
CA ASP A 68 -13.13 12.94 18.10
C ASP A 68 -13.18 12.29 19.48
N SER A 69 -13.06 10.96 19.56
CA SER A 69 -12.99 10.27 20.84
C SER A 69 -11.73 10.66 21.60
N LYS A 70 -11.83 10.74 22.94
CA LYS A 70 -10.70 11.06 23.82
C LYS A 70 -9.49 10.16 23.56
N ASN A 71 -9.73 8.86 23.38
CA ASN A 71 -8.65 7.89 23.11
C ASN A 71 -7.99 8.10 21.75
N ALA A 72 -8.74 8.45 20.70
CA ALA A 72 -8.16 8.73 19.39
C ALA A 72 -7.35 10.03 19.39
N ILE A 73 -7.79 11.06 20.12
CA ILE A 73 -7.06 12.31 20.26
C ILE A 73 -5.74 12.07 21.01
N GLU A 74 -5.79 11.44 22.19
CA GLU A 74 -4.57 11.12 22.95
C GLU A 74 -3.65 10.16 22.19
N GLY A 75 -4.23 9.17 21.49
CA GLY A 75 -3.51 8.24 20.64
C GLY A 75 -2.79 8.91 19.48
N ARG A 76 -3.39 9.94 18.90
CA ARG A 76 -2.73 10.78 17.88
C ARG A 76 -1.53 11.49 18.47
N GLU A 77 -1.66 12.14 19.63
CA GLU A 77 -0.52 12.82 20.27
C GLU A 77 0.64 11.83 20.55
N LEU A 78 0.32 10.61 20.99
CA LEU A 78 1.31 9.55 21.16
C LEU A 78 1.93 9.09 19.84
N PHE A 79 1.17 9.03 18.75
CA PHE A 79 1.67 8.72 17.41
C PHE A 79 2.72 9.73 16.93
N TYR A 80 2.51 11.03 17.21
CA TYR A 80 3.51 12.06 16.94
C TYR A 80 4.69 12.00 17.91
N LYS A 81 4.43 11.81 19.20
CA LYS A 81 5.46 11.74 20.25
C LYS A 81 6.44 10.58 20.05
N THR A 82 5.95 9.42 19.62
CA THR A 82 6.78 8.23 19.36
C THR A 82 7.57 8.34 18.05
N GLY A 83 7.16 9.23 17.14
CA GLY A 83 7.80 9.45 15.85
C GLY A 83 7.20 8.65 14.70
N CYS A 84 6.07 7.97 14.87
CA CYS A 84 5.41 7.21 13.79
C CYS A 84 5.13 8.09 12.55
N ASN A 85 4.82 9.37 12.78
CA ASN A 85 4.52 10.35 11.73
C ASN A 85 5.71 10.70 10.82
N GLN A 86 6.94 10.28 11.16
CA GLN A 86 8.12 10.54 10.32
C GLN A 86 8.02 9.83 8.97
N CYS A 87 7.55 8.58 8.95
CA CYS A 87 7.25 7.84 7.72
C CYS A 87 5.74 7.87 7.41
N HIS A 88 4.89 7.81 8.43
CA HIS A 88 3.44 7.89 8.27
C HIS A 88 2.95 9.35 8.28
N ASN A 89 3.45 10.13 7.34
CA ASN A 89 3.21 11.56 7.25
C ASN A 89 1.71 11.87 7.04
N PRO A 90 1.08 12.70 7.90
CA PRO A 90 -0.37 12.83 7.96
C PRO A 90 -1.04 13.27 6.67
N SER A 91 -0.55 14.31 6.00
CA SER A 91 -1.30 14.96 4.92
C SER A 91 -0.46 15.51 3.78
N PHE A 92 -1.11 15.58 2.62
CA PHE A 92 -0.57 16.17 1.39
C PHE A 92 -1.64 16.99 0.71
N LYS A 93 -1.20 17.97 -0.09
CA LYS A 93 -2.05 18.62 -1.07
C LYS A 93 -1.74 18.05 -2.45
N THR A 94 -2.73 17.50 -3.14
CA THR A 94 -2.53 17.00 -4.50
C THR A 94 -2.21 18.16 -5.45
N GLN A 95 -1.38 17.87 -6.45
CA GLN A 95 -1.02 18.87 -7.46
C GLN A 95 -2.23 19.34 -8.28
N LYS A 96 -2.10 20.52 -8.89
CA LYS A 96 -3.09 20.98 -9.88
C LYS A 96 -3.16 19.97 -11.03
N SER A 97 -4.37 19.64 -11.45
CA SER A 97 -4.59 18.72 -12.57
C SER A 97 -5.74 19.20 -13.45
N GLU A 98 -5.42 19.56 -14.70
CA GLU A 98 -6.44 19.91 -15.71
C GLU A 98 -7.11 18.67 -16.28
N ARG A 99 -6.37 17.55 -16.34
CA ARG A 99 -6.90 16.27 -16.81
C ARG A 99 -7.88 15.63 -15.82
N LEU A 100 -7.70 15.89 -14.52
CA LEU A 100 -8.54 15.33 -13.45
C LEU A 100 -8.91 16.45 -12.45
N PRO A 101 -9.79 17.39 -12.84
CA PRO A 101 -10.11 18.56 -12.03
C PRO A 101 -10.66 18.21 -10.65
N HIS A 102 -11.42 17.11 -10.53
CA HIS A 102 -11.99 16.65 -9.27
C HIS A 102 -10.94 16.10 -8.27
N LEU A 103 -9.76 15.68 -8.74
CA LEU A 103 -8.64 15.27 -7.87
C LEU A 103 -7.61 16.37 -7.66
N SER A 104 -7.83 17.55 -8.25
CA SER A 104 -6.88 18.67 -8.21
C SER A 104 -6.97 19.42 -6.88
N ASN A 105 -5.82 19.82 -6.31
CA ASN A 105 -5.73 20.66 -5.11
C ASN A 105 -6.47 20.12 -3.87
N GLN A 106 -6.65 18.80 -3.78
CA GLN A 106 -7.31 18.13 -2.66
C GLN A 106 -6.34 18.00 -1.48
N THR A 107 -6.79 18.29 -0.27
CA THR A 107 -6.08 17.91 0.95
C THR A 107 -6.45 16.48 1.31
N ILE A 108 -5.47 15.59 1.29
CA ILE A 108 -5.63 14.18 1.60
C ILE A 108 -4.85 13.83 2.88
N TRP A 109 -5.29 12.80 3.60
CA TRP A 109 -4.73 12.42 4.91
C TRP A 109 -4.21 10.97 4.96
N PRO A 110 -3.24 10.56 4.12
CA PRO A 110 -2.88 9.15 3.95
C PRO A 110 -2.11 8.52 5.11
N TYR A 111 -1.49 9.33 5.98
CA TYR A 111 -0.54 8.83 6.98
C TYR A 111 0.52 7.92 6.35
N SER A 112 1.18 8.45 5.32
CA SER A 112 2.23 7.78 4.54
C SER A 112 2.96 8.84 3.74
N ASP A 113 4.28 8.78 3.72
CA ASP A 113 5.11 9.59 2.84
C ASP A 113 5.27 9.03 1.42
N PHE A 114 4.76 7.83 1.18
CA PHE A 114 4.91 7.06 -0.05
C PHE A 114 6.37 6.77 -0.45
N LEU A 115 7.33 6.93 0.47
CA LEU A 115 8.75 6.67 0.25
C LEU A 115 9.11 5.24 0.62
N LEU A 116 10.29 4.80 0.15
CA LEU A 116 10.92 3.54 0.54
C LEU A 116 11.73 3.75 1.82
N HIS A 117 11.59 2.81 2.76
CA HIS A 117 12.36 2.79 4.00
C HIS A 117 12.89 1.40 4.27
N ASP A 118 14.13 1.31 4.75
CA ASP A 118 14.70 0.06 5.25
C ASP A 118 14.00 -0.34 6.56
N LEU A 119 13.22 -1.43 6.52
CA LEU A 119 12.56 -2.02 7.68
C LEU A 119 13.40 -3.12 8.35
N GLY A 120 14.64 -3.30 7.91
CA GLY A 120 15.63 -4.21 8.46
C GLY A 120 15.50 -5.64 7.97
N SER A 121 16.56 -6.43 8.19
CA SER A 121 16.72 -7.79 7.67
C SER A 121 15.59 -8.77 8.04
N LYS A 122 14.91 -8.56 9.17
CA LYS A 122 13.78 -9.41 9.59
C LYS A 122 12.56 -9.25 8.69
N LEU A 123 12.41 -8.11 8.02
CA LEU A 123 11.38 -7.86 7.02
C LEU A 123 11.96 -7.86 5.60
N SER A 124 13.15 -8.44 5.40
CA SER A 124 13.70 -8.60 4.06
C SER A 124 13.09 -9.81 3.36
N ASP A 125 12.67 -9.65 2.11
CA ASP A 125 12.37 -10.78 1.21
C ASP A 125 13.61 -11.24 0.41
N ASN A 126 14.74 -10.55 0.59
CA ASN A 126 16.02 -10.73 -0.12
C ASN A 126 15.91 -10.61 -1.65
N ARG A 127 14.85 -9.96 -2.15
CA ARG A 127 14.63 -9.73 -3.57
C ARG A 127 14.72 -8.23 -3.86
N PRO A 128 15.83 -7.75 -4.45
CA PRO A 128 15.91 -6.36 -4.88
C PRO A 128 14.94 -6.10 -6.05
N ASP A 129 14.35 -4.91 -6.07
CA ASP A 129 13.58 -4.39 -7.21
C ASP A 129 14.23 -3.09 -7.70
N PHE A 130 14.92 -3.20 -8.84
CA PHE A 130 15.73 -2.14 -9.42
C PHE A 130 16.79 -1.60 -8.44
N LYS A 131 16.56 -0.42 -7.86
CA LYS A 131 17.45 0.22 -6.87
C LYS A 131 17.06 -0.07 -5.42
N ALA A 132 15.84 -0.56 -5.18
CA ALA A 132 15.38 -0.93 -3.86
C ALA A 132 15.99 -2.29 -3.47
N SER A 133 16.55 -2.36 -2.27
CA SER A 133 16.95 -3.61 -1.64
C SER A 133 15.74 -4.41 -1.15
N GLY A 134 15.95 -5.69 -0.82
CA GLY A 134 14.87 -6.54 -0.31
C GLY A 134 14.33 -6.15 1.07
N SER A 135 15.00 -5.23 1.79
CA SER A 135 14.54 -4.71 3.08
C SER A 135 13.87 -3.35 3.00
N GLU A 136 13.88 -2.71 1.83
CA GLU A 136 13.24 -1.42 1.59
C GLU A 136 11.78 -1.60 1.15
N TRP A 137 10.87 -1.04 1.94
CA TRP A 137 9.44 -1.12 1.68
C TRP A 137 8.83 0.25 1.55
N ARG A 138 7.90 0.40 0.60
CA ARG A 138 7.13 1.63 0.47
C ARG A 138 6.17 1.75 1.65
N THR A 139 6.18 2.86 2.39
CA THR A 139 5.22 3.10 3.47
C THR A 139 3.79 3.06 2.92
N PRO A 140 2.93 2.07 3.24
CA PRO A 140 1.55 2.06 2.76
C PRO A 140 0.72 3.13 3.50
N PRO A 141 -0.27 3.77 2.83
CA PRO A 141 -1.22 4.64 3.52
C PRO A 141 -2.00 3.84 4.57
N LEU A 142 -2.24 4.44 5.73
CA LEU A 142 -2.97 3.80 6.84
C LEU A 142 -4.50 3.90 6.70
N TRP A 143 -5.00 4.46 5.60
CA TRP A 143 -6.42 4.60 5.32
C TRP A 143 -7.21 3.32 5.52
N GLY A 144 -8.15 3.35 6.48
CA GLY A 144 -9.05 2.24 6.72
C GLY A 144 -8.38 0.99 7.25
N ILE A 145 -7.16 1.07 7.80
CA ILE A 145 -6.43 -0.08 8.33
C ILE A 145 -7.24 -0.82 9.41
N GLY A 146 -8.04 -0.09 10.20
CA GLY A 146 -8.94 -0.69 11.19
C GLY A 146 -10.15 -1.45 10.63
N LEU A 147 -10.44 -1.37 9.31
CA LEU A 147 -11.55 -2.08 8.65
C LEU A 147 -11.12 -3.27 7.81
N ARG A 148 -9.82 -3.55 7.76
CA ARG A 148 -9.20 -4.66 7.03
C ARG A 148 -9.97 -5.98 7.11
N ASP A 149 -10.36 -6.39 8.31
CA ASP A 149 -11.12 -7.62 8.55
C ASP A 149 -12.50 -7.60 7.90
N LYS A 150 -13.22 -6.48 8.02
CA LYS A 150 -14.57 -6.31 7.45
C LYS A 150 -14.57 -6.22 5.93
N VAL A 151 -13.51 -5.68 5.33
CA VAL A 151 -13.45 -5.43 3.88
C VAL A 151 -12.80 -6.60 3.15
N ASN A 152 -11.74 -7.19 3.71
CA ASN A 152 -10.92 -8.21 3.04
C ASN A 152 -11.04 -9.61 3.68
N GLY A 153 -11.72 -9.76 4.82
CA GLY A 153 -11.79 -11.02 5.56
C GLY A 153 -10.45 -11.46 6.17
N SER A 154 -9.49 -10.53 6.31
CA SER A 154 -8.13 -10.84 6.79
C SER A 154 -7.54 -9.70 7.62
N GLN A 155 -6.90 -10.07 8.74
CA GLN A 155 -6.15 -9.19 9.63
C GLN A 155 -4.63 -9.20 9.35
N ALA A 156 -4.15 -9.97 8.37
CA ALA A 156 -2.73 -10.12 8.02
C ALA A 156 -2.05 -8.81 7.57
N LEU A 157 -1.14 -8.25 8.38
CA LEU A 157 -0.43 -6.99 8.15
C LEU A 157 1.02 -7.26 7.73
N LEU A 158 1.68 -6.20 7.25
CA LEU A 158 2.99 -6.23 6.59
C LEU A 158 2.95 -6.92 5.21
N HIS A 159 4.04 -6.85 4.47
CA HIS A 159 4.10 -7.32 3.08
C HIS A 159 3.87 -8.83 2.92
N ASP A 160 4.21 -9.61 3.94
CA ASP A 160 4.09 -11.07 3.96
C ASP A 160 2.96 -11.57 4.86
N GLY A 161 2.15 -10.66 5.40
CA GLY A 161 0.99 -10.99 6.21
C GLY A 161 1.29 -11.58 7.59
N ARG A 162 2.56 -11.56 8.06
CA ARG A 162 2.95 -12.24 9.31
C ARG A 162 2.31 -11.69 10.58
N ALA A 163 1.90 -10.42 10.57
CA ALA A 163 1.36 -9.75 11.76
C ALA A 163 -0.17 -9.83 11.76
N SER A 164 -0.76 -10.32 12.83
CA SER A 164 -2.23 -10.40 12.98
C SER A 164 -2.81 -9.18 13.68
N THR A 165 -1.97 -8.33 14.28
CA THR A 165 -2.39 -7.10 14.94
C THR A 165 -1.51 -5.91 14.57
N ILE A 166 -2.05 -4.70 14.77
CA ILE A 166 -1.28 -3.45 14.60
C ILE A 166 -0.10 -3.41 15.57
N GLU A 167 -0.27 -3.90 16.80
CA GLU A 167 0.82 -3.97 17.77
C GLU A 167 1.94 -4.89 17.28
N GLU A 168 1.62 -6.11 16.83
CA GLU A 168 2.60 -7.02 16.23
C GLU A 168 3.29 -6.38 15.03
N ALA A 169 2.55 -5.70 14.16
CA ALA A 169 3.11 -5.01 13.01
C ALA A 169 4.14 -3.94 13.46
N ILE A 170 3.82 -3.14 14.47
CA ILE A 170 4.75 -2.16 15.06
C ILE A 170 6.01 -2.86 15.60
N LEU A 171 5.86 -3.99 16.30
CA LEU A 171 7.00 -4.73 16.87
C LEU A 171 7.94 -5.34 15.82
N TRP A 172 7.45 -5.57 14.60
CA TRP A 172 8.27 -6.01 13.47
C TRP A 172 9.10 -4.90 12.82
N HIS A 173 8.75 -3.62 13.00
CA HIS A 173 9.50 -2.51 12.41
C HIS A 173 10.95 -2.51 12.90
N GLY A 174 11.89 -2.68 11.97
CA GLY A 174 13.34 -2.66 12.19
C GLY A 174 13.97 -1.51 11.40
N GLY A 175 15.24 -1.68 11.04
CA GLY A 175 15.98 -0.71 10.21
C GLY A 175 15.84 0.73 10.70
N GLU A 176 15.42 1.62 9.82
CA GLU A 176 15.19 3.04 10.10
C GLU A 176 14.12 3.27 11.18
N ALA A 177 13.11 2.41 11.23
CA ALA A 177 12.00 2.51 12.19
C ALA A 177 12.31 1.87 13.56
N LYS A 178 13.52 1.33 13.77
CA LYS A 178 13.87 0.62 15.03
C LYS A 178 13.76 1.52 16.26
N SER A 179 14.19 2.78 16.18
CA SER A 179 14.11 3.73 17.30
C SER A 179 12.64 4.06 17.64
N ILE A 180 11.80 4.27 16.62
CA ILE A 180 10.36 4.54 16.77
C ILE A 180 9.65 3.33 17.42
N LYS A 181 9.95 2.11 16.97
CA LYS A 181 9.45 0.89 17.62
C LYS A 181 9.84 0.87 19.10
N ASN A 182 11.10 1.14 19.42
CA ASN A 182 11.54 1.13 20.82
C ASN A 182 10.78 2.19 21.64
N SER A 183 10.57 3.39 21.10
CA SER A 183 9.73 4.41 21.75
C SER A 183 8.30 3.92 22.02
N PHE A 184 7.72 3.12 21.12
CA PHE A 184 6.42 2.48 21.34
C PHE A 184 6.45 1.43 22.46
N ILE A 185 7.52 0.63 22.53
CA ILE A 185 7.68 -0.41 23.58
C ILE A 185 7.78 0.23 24.97
N GLU A 186 8.40 1.40 25.09
CA GLU A 186 8.53 2.15 26.35
C GLU A 186 7.20 2.78 26.82
N LEU A 187 6.18 2.86 25.96
CA LEU A 187 4.86 3.30 26.40
C LEU A 187 4.23 2.27 27.34
N ASP A 188 3.54 2.78 28.37
CA ASP A 188 2.69 1.91 29.17
C ASP A 188 1.56 1.30 28.31
N LYS A 189 0.93 0.26 28.85
CA LYS A 189 -0.10 -0.49 28.13
C LYS A 189 -1.25 0.40 27.66
N ASN A 190 -1.69 1.33 28.49
CA ASN A 190 -2.84 2.19 28.21
C ASN A 190 -2.52 3.19 27.09
N ASP A 191 -1.31 3.73 27.08
CA ASP A 191 -0.84 4.61 26.01
C ASP A 191 -0.65 3.86 24.69
N ARG A 192 -0.11 2.62 24.71
CA ARG A 192 -0.07 1.76 23.51
C ARG A 192 -1.46 1.51 22.93
N GLU A 193 -2.43 1.19 23.78
CA GLU A 193 -3.81 0.96 23.37
C GLU A 193 -4.45 2.20 22.71
N LYS A 194 -4.22 3.40 23.26
CA LYS A 194 -4.71 4.64 22.65
C LYS A 194 -4.08 4.91 21.28
N LEU A 195 -2.77 4.73 21.15
CA LEU A 195 -2.09 4.86 19.85
C LEU A 195 -2.70 3.89 18.83
N ILE A 196 -2.92 2.64 19.23
CA ILE A 196 -3.56 1.63 18.37
C ILE A 196 -5.00 2.03 18.01
N VAL A 197 -5.77 2.60 18.95
CA VAL A 197 -7.12 3.13 18.67
C VAL A 197 -7.05 4.20 17.59
N PHE A 198 -6.13 5.16 17.70
CA PHE A 198 -5.94 6.18 16.67
C PHE A 198 -5.59 5.57 15.30
N VAL A 199 -4.65 4.61 15.25
CA VAL A 199 -4.30 3.93 13.99
C VAL A 199 -5.50 3.18 13.40
N LYS A 200 -6.35 2.55 14.20
CA LYS A 200 -7.58 1.90 13.70
C LYS A 200 -8.64 2.90 13.20
N SER A 201 -8.61 4.13 13.70
CA SER A 201 -9.55 5.19 13.37
C SER A 201 -9.27 5.87 12.03
N ILE A 202 -8.03 5.85 11.55
CA ILE A 202 -7.62 6.45 10.26
C ILE A 202 -7.82 5.53 9.05
#